data_AF-A0ABD2R1H2-F1
#
_entry.id   AF-A0ABD2R1H2-F1
#
_cell.length_a   1.000
_cell.length_b   1.000
_cell.length_c   1.000
_cell.angle_alpha   90.00
_cell.angle_beta   90.00
_cell.angle_gamma   90.00
#
_symmetry.space_group_name_H-M   'P 1'
#
loop_
_entity.id
_entity.type
_entity.pdbx_description
1 polymer ?
#
loop_
_entity_poly.entity_id
_entity_poly.type
_entity_poly.pdbx_seq_one_letter_code
_entity_poly.pdbx_strand_id
1 'polypeptide(L)'
;MAMVFSPLTSSGCSSYCNLGLSWKSSSLFVELGFLSNGSKGVSAKPAELNASKVFRACASSSSDPLLVKAARRERVSRPPAWMMRQAGRYMAVYRKLAEKHPSFRERSETTDLIVEISLQPWEAFHPDGVIIFSDILTPLPAFGVQFDIEDVRGPVIQSPIRSEEGLKSLHSIDLEKLQFVGDSLRILRKEVGEQAAILGFVGAPWTIATYIVEGGTTCTYTKIKDMCHTAPHVLRALLSHLSKAIAEYIVYQVESGAHCIQIFDSWGGQLPPHMWDCWSKPYIDEIFECR
;
A
#
# COMPACT_ATOMS: atom_id res chain seq x y z
N MET A 1 16.00 -8.09 3.74
CA MET A 1 16.84 -7.50 2.68
C MET A 1 16.14 -7.75 1.35
N ALA A 2 15.38 -6.76 0.88
CA ALA A 2 14.90 -6.70 -0.50
C ALA A 2 15.13 -5.25 -0.93
N MET A 3 16.32 -5.00 -1.49
CA MET A 3 16.60 -3.78 -2.25
C MET A 3 15.99 -3.98 -3.63
N VAL A 4 15.10 -3.09 -4.06
CA VAL A 4 14.71 -3.01 -5.47
C VAL A 4 15.74 -2.13 -6.17
N PHE A 5 16.67 -2.75 -6.89
CA PHE A 5 17.52 -2.06 -7.85
C PHE A 5 16.73 -1.89 -9.16
N SER A 6 16.59 -0.65 -9.65
CA SER A 6 16.20 -0.39 -11.05
C SER A 6 17.36 -0.76 -11.97
N PRO A 7 17.13 -1.50 -13.08
CA PRO A 7 18.11 -1.61 -14.13
C PRO A 7 18.15 -0.31 -14.94
N LEU A 8 19.38 0.07 -15.27
CA LEU A 8 19.74 1.18 -16.15
C LEU A 8 19.07 1.07 -17.52
N THR A 9 18.82 2.24 -18.08
CA THR A 9 18.31 2.50 -19.43
C THR A 9 19.08 1.74 -20.50
N SER A 10 18.38 1.05 -21.40
CA SER A 10 18.88 0.78 -22.74
C SER A 10 17.84 1.13 -23.79
N SER A 11 18.29 1.94 -24.72
CA SER A 11 17.61 2.53 -25.85
C SER A 11 17.29 1.50 -26.94
N GLY A 12 16.09 1.60 -27.51
CA GLY A 12 15.81 1.29 -28.90
C GLY A 12 15.52 -0.17 -29.25
N CYS A 13 14.27 -0.46 -29.65
CA CYS A 13 14.03 -0.90 -31.02
C CYS A 13 12.55 -0.75 -31.36
N SER A 14 12.30 -0.24 -32.56
CA SER A 14 10.99 0.03 -33.12
C SER A 14 10.44 -1.19 -33.86
N SER A 15 9.11 -1.24 -33.91
CA SER A 15 8.28 -1.67 -35.06
C SER A 15 7.48 -2.98 -34.96
N TYR A 16 6.25 -2.81 -35.48
CA TYR A 16 5.26 -3.78 -35.98
C TYR A 16 4.34 -4.49 -34.98
N CYS A 17 3.11 -3.98 -34.89
CA CYS A 17 1.95 -4.72 -35.41
C CYS A 17 0.73 -3.79 -35.57
N ASN A 18 0.52 -3.34 -36.81
CA ASN A 18 -0.75 -2.80 -37.30
C ASN A 18 -1.65 -3.99 -37.62
N LEU A 19 -2.81 -4.10 -36.97
CA LEU A 19 -3.96 -4.81 -37.50
C LEU A 19 -5.22 -4.02 -37.10
N GLY A 20 -5.72 -3.24 -38.06
CA GLY A 20 -6.99 -2.55 -37.96
C GLY A 20 -8.14 -3.52 -38.16
N LEU A 21 -9.15 -3.43 -37.28
CA LEU A 21 -10.48 -3.97 -37.52
C LEU A 21 -11.49 -2.88 -37.20
N SER A 22 -12.13 -2.40 -38.26
CA SER A 22 -13.26 -1.47 -38.26
C SER A 22 -14.50 -2.19 -37.73
N TRP A 23 -15.16 -1.66 -36.70
CA TRP A 23 -16.51 -2.06 -36.32
C TRP A 23 -17.40 -0.83 -36.24
N LYS A 24 -18.54 -0.95 -36.92
CA LYS A 24 -19.58 0.07 -37.09
C LYS A 24 -20.31 0.30 -35.76
N SER A 25 -20.55 1.57 -35.48
CA SER A 25 -21.36 2.08 -34.37
C SER A 25 -22.82 1.60 -34.48
N SER A 26 -23.33 1.05 -33.39
CA SER A 26 -24.76 0.94 -33.12
C SER A 26 -25.02 1.70 -31.82
N SER A 27 -25.86 2.72 -31.94
CA SER A 27 -26.21 3.75 -30.96
C SER A 27 -26.87 3.20 -29.71
N LEU A 28 -26.25 3.45 -28.54
CA LEU A 28 -26.92 3.49 -27.23
C LEU A 28 -26.00 4.14 -26.18
N PHE A 29 -25.49 5.34 -26.48
CA PHE A 29 -24.85 6.23 -25.51
C PHE A 29 -24.99 7.68 -26.02
N VAL A 30 -26.15 8.28 -25.76
CA VAL A 30 -26.34 9.73 -25.82
C VAL A 30 -27.06 10.13 -24.54
N GLU A 31 -26.30 10.17 -23.45
CA GLU A 31 -26.65 10.94 -22.26
C GLU A 31 -25.37 11.11 -21.43
N LEU A 32 -24.62 12.16 -21.75
CA LEU A 32 -23.70 12.94 -20.91
C LEU A 32 -22.97 13.90 -21.86
N GLY A 33 -23.36 15.17 -21.80
CA GLY A 33 -23.08 16.19 -22.81
C GLY A 33 -21.60 16.51 -23.00
N PHE A 34 -21.13 16.33 -24.23
CA PHE A 34 -19.98 17.03 -24.79
C PHE A 34 -20.31 17.40 -26.25
N LEU A 35 -20.63 18.67 -26.50
CA LEU A 35 -20.67 19.23 -27.85
C LEU A 35 -19.26 19.69 -28.24
N SER A 36 -18.73 19.06 -29.29
CA SER A 36 -17.54 19.50 -30.02
C SER A 36 -17.89 20.70 -30.89
N ASN A 37 -17.04 21.72 -30.92
CA ASN A 37 -17.10 22.79 -31.92
C ASN A 37 -15.71 23.03 -32.53
N GLY A 38 -15.65 22.95 -33.86
CA GLY A 38 -14.87 23.84 -34.72
C GLY A 38 -13.34 23.79 -34.66
N SER A 39 -12.76 23.22 -35.70
CA SER A 39 -11.36 23.35 -36.12
C SER A 39 -10.89 24.80 -36.32
N LYS A 40 -9.76 25.18 -35.71
CA LYS A 40 -8.75 26.07 -36.31
C LYS A 40 -7.35 25.71 -35.80
N GLY A 41 -6.44 25.48 -36.74
CA GLY A 41 -5.04 25.19 -36.46
C GLY A 41 -4.27 26.41 -35.95
N VAL A 42 -3.41 26.18 -34.96
CA VAL A 42 -2.30 27.05 -34.60
C VAL A 42 -1.10 26.15 -34.30
N SER A 43 -0.03 26.35 -35.05
CA SER A 43 1.27 25.71 -34.88
C SER A 43 1.90 26.17 -33.55
N ALA A 44 2.15 25.24 -32.63
CA ALA A 44 2.90 25.48 -31.40
C ALA A 44 4.09 24.50 -31.32
N LYS A 45 5.27 25.05 -31.05
CA LYS A 45 6.57 24.35 -30.92
C LYS A 45 6.54 23.30 -29.80
N PRO A 46 7.36 22.23 -29.87
CA PRO A 46 7.35 21.19 -28.86
C PRO A 46 7.84 21.76 -27.52
N ALA A 47 6.97 21.69 -26.52
CA ALA A 47 7.31 22.03 -25.14
C ALA A 47 8.16 20.89 -24.55
N GLU A 48 9.39 21.24 -24.15
CA GLU A 48 10.23 20.39 -23.31
C GLU A 48 9.49 20.07 -22.01
N LEU A 49 9.23 18.78 -21.77
CA LEU A 49 8.68 18.28 -20.52
C LEU A 49 9.75 18.42 -19.43
N ASN A 50 9.59 19.45 -18.61
CA ASN A 50 10.46 19.73 -17.48
C ASN A 50 10.17 18.72 -16.36
N ALA A 51 10.94 17.65 -16.33
CA ALA A 51 10.93 16.62 -15.30
C ALA A 51 11.58 17.15 -14.01
N SER A 52 10.87 17.97 -13.25
CA SER A 52 11.34 18.41 -11.93
C SER A 52 10.21 18.87 -11.02
N LYS A 53 9.38 17.93 -10.57
CA LYS A 53 8.75 18.02 -9.24
C LYS A 53 9.37 16.95 -8.37
N VAL A 54 10.63 17.20 -8.01
CA VAL A 54 11.39 16.42 -7.04
C VAL A 54 10.63 16.45 -5.72
N PHE A 55 10.44 15.27 -5.11
CA PHE A 55 9.98 15.13 -3.74
C PHE A 55 10.74 16.11 -2.86
N ARG A 56 10.03 17.09 -2.27
CA ARG A 56 10.65 17.99 -1.30
C ARG A 56 10.95 17.15 -0.06
N ALA A 57 12.16 16.63 0.04
CA ALA A 57 12.66 15.99 1.24
C ALA A 57 12.45 16.99 2.38
N CYS A 58 11.75 16.57 3.45
CA CYS A 58 11.72 17.35 4.68
C CYS A 58 13.18 17.60 5.10
N ALA A 59 13.51 18.86 5.40
CA ALA A 59 14.85 19.26 5.78
C ALA A 59 15.32 18.41 6.98
N SER A 60 16.55 17.92 6.92
CA SER A 60 17.17 17.12 7.98
C SER A 60 17.24 17.92 9.28
N SER A 61 16.57 17.47 10.34
CA SER A 61 16.82 17.98 11.68
C SER A 61 17.98 17.21 12.31
N SER A 62 18.74 17.84 13.22
CA SER A 62 19.77 17.14 13.99
C SER A 62 19.20 15.95 14.79
N SER A 63 17.91 16.00 15.13
CA SER A 63 17.15 15.03 15.93
C SER A 63 16.60 13.83 15.16
N ASP A 64 16.73 13.75 13.83
CA ASP A 64 16.15 12.60 13.09
C ASP A 64 16.82 11.26 13.51
N PRO A 65 16.03 10.18 13.74
CA PRO A 65 16.58 8.88 14.11
C PRO A 65 17.53 8.31 13.05
N LEU A 66 18.44 7.43 13.48
CA LEU A 66 19.48 6.84 12.63
C LEU A 66 18.92 6.19 11.36
N LEU A 67 17.79 5.47 11.49
CA LEU A 67 17.12 4.80 10.37
C LEU A 67 16.59 5.80 9.34
N VAL A 68 16.03 6.93 9.78
CA VAL A 68 15.52 7.98 8.88
C VAL A 68 16.66 8.61 8.09
N LYS A 69 17.76 8.95 8.77
CA LYS A 69 18.97 9.50 8.13
C LYS A 69 19.52 8.54 7.07
N ALA A 70 19.64 7.25 7.40
CA ALA A 70 20.09 6.23 6.47
C ALA A 70 19.13 6.07 5.27
N ALA A 71 17.81 6.08 5.49
CA ALA A 71 16.81 5.98 4.42
C ALA A 71 16.88 7.17 3.45
N ARG A 72 17.24 8.35 3.95
CA ARG A 72 17.52 9.55 3.13
C ARG A 72 18.88 9.55 2.44
N ARG A 73 19.66 8.47 2.59
CA ARG A 73 21.03 8.32 2.08
C ARG A 73 22.02 9.33 2.68
N GLU A 74 21.75 9.80 3.90
CA GLU A 74 22.67 10.64 4.65
C GLU A 74 23.81 9.79 5.24
N ARG A 75 24.95 10.44 5.55
CA ARG A 75 26.07 9.77 6.21
C ARG A 75 25.69 9.42 7.64
N VAL A 76 25.84 8.15 8.01
CA VAL A 76 25.55 7.62 9.35
C VAL A 76 26.77 6.98 9.98
N SER A 77 26.81 6.90 11.32
CA SER A 77 27.94 6.33 12.07
C SER A 77 28.02 4.80 11.98
N ARG A 78 26.87 4.14 11.82
CA ARG A 78 26.74 2.70 11.58
C ARG A 78 25.47 2.41 10.78
N PRO A 79 25.35 1.23 10.15
CA PRO A 79 24.07 0.79 9.57
C PRO A 79 22.99 0.65 10.66
N PRO A 80 21.78 1.18 10.44
CA PRO A 80 20.64 0.93 11.33
C PRO A 80 20.11 -0.50 11.15
N ALA A 81 19.60 -1.10 12.22
CA ALA A 81 19.10 -2.47 12.24
C ALA A 81 17.74 -2.58 12.95
N TRP A 82 16.83 -3.33 12.34
CA TRP A 82 15.56 -3.78 12.90
C TRP A 82 15.16 -5.08 12.19
N MET A 83 14.16 -5.80 12.70
CA MET A 83 13.73 -7.08 12.12
C MET A 83 12.25 -7.08 11.76
N MET A 84 11.90 -7.57 10.56
CA MET A 84 10.50 -7.84 10.23
C MET A 84 9.95 -8.93 11.15
N ARG A 85 8.69 -8.77 11.58
CA ARG A 85 8.05 -9.63 12.60
C ARG A 85 8.78 -9.61 13.95
N GLN A 86 9.42 -8.47 14.30
CA GLN A 86 10.09 -8.27 15.59
C GLN A 86 9.16 -8.42 16.80
N ALA A 87 7.89 -8.04 16.67
CA ALA A 87 6.86 -8.35 17.66
C ALA A 87 6.12 -9.61 17.19
N GLY A 88 6.29 -10.73 17.89
CA GLY A 88 5.67 -11.98 17.46
C GLY A 88 6.00 -13.21 18.29
N ARG A 89 5.53 -14.35 17.79
CA ARG A 89 5.47 -15.65 18.49
C ARG A 89 6.79 -16.19 19.00
N TYR A 90 7.95 -15.67 18.56
CA TYR A 90 9.24 -16.08 19.13
C TYR A 90 9.43 -15.55 20.57
N MET A 91 8.80 -14.42 20.91
CA MET A 91 8.86 -13.83 22.24
C MET A 91 7.87 -14.49 23.21
N ALA A 92 8.35 -14.89 24.39
CA ALA A 92 7.49 -15.47 25.42
C ALA A 92 6.42 -14.47 25.93
N VAL A 93 6.76 -13.19 26.02
CA VAL A 93 5.84 -12.11 26.42
C VAL A 93 4.69 -11.95 25.43
N TYR A 94 4.98 -11.98 24.12
CA TYR A 94 3.95 -11.98 23.08
C TYR A 94 3.01 -13.18 23.20
N ARG A 95 3.56 -14.39 23.38
CA ARG A 95 2.73 -15.62 23.49
C ARG A 95 1.77 -15.55 24.67
N LYS A 96 2.25 -15.11 25.85
CA LYS A 96 1.40 -14.92 27.04
C LYS A 96 0.29 -13.88 26.83
N LEU A 97 0.59 -12.80 26.10
CA LEU A 97 -0.42 -11.79 25.76
C LEU A 97 -1.46 -12.37 24.78
N ALA A 98 -1.01 -13.11 23.76
CA ALA A 98 -1.88 -13.77 22.79
C ALA A 98 -2.77 -14.86 23.41
N GLU A 99 -2.33 -15.51 24.49
CA GLU A 99 -3.18 -16.44 25.28
C GLU A 99 -4.32 -15.71 26.00
N LYS A 100 -4.11 -14.46 26.43
CA LYS A 100 -5.13 -13.63 27.09
C LYS A 100 -6.08 -12.97 26.08
N HIS A 101 -5.55 -12.57 24.93
CA HIS A 101 -6.26 -11.91 23.84
C HIS A 101 -6.14 -12.77 22.57
N PRO A 102 -6.93 -13.86 22.46
CA PRO A 102 -6.76 -14.84 21.38
C PRO A 102 -7.01 -14.23 20.00
N SER A 103 -7.99 -13.31 19.90
CA SER A 103 -8.32 -12.64 18.65
C SER A 103 -7.14 -11.82 18.15
N PHE A 104 -6.71 -12.07 16.91
CA PHE A 104 -5.69 -11.23 16.28
C PHE A 104 -6.22 -9.82 16.07
N ARG A 105 -7.47 -9.69 15.61
CA ARG A 105 -8.11 -8.38 15.36
C ARG A 105 -8.16 -7.56 16.64
N GLU A 106 -8.54 -8.16 17.76
CA GLU A 106 -8.51 -7.49 19.07
C GLU A 106 -7.12 -6.90 19.36
N ARG A 107 -6.06 -7.69 19.16
CA ARG A 107 -4.68 -7.24 19.40
C ARG A 107 -4.19 -6.18 18.40
N SER A 108 -4.66 -6.21 17.16
CA SER A 108 -4.26 -5.26 16.11
C SER A 108 -5.17 -4.04 15.96
N GLU A 109 -6.28 -3.99 16.69
CA GLU A 109 -7.29 -2.92 16.62
C GLU A 109 -7.58 -2.28 18.00
N THR A 110 -6.91 -2.73 19.07
CA THR A 110 -6.97 -2.11 20.41
C THR A 110 -5.68 -1.36 20.69
N THR A 111 -5.76 -0.04 20.86
CA THR A 111 -4.61 0.87 21.04
C THR A 111 -3.61 0.38 22.09
N ASP A 112 -4.07 0.03 23.29
CA ASP A 112 -3.17 -0.40 24.38
C ASP A 112 -2.40 -1.68 24.03
N LEU A 113 -3.08 -2.65 23.39
CA LEU A 113 -2.46 -3.90 22.95
C LEU A 113 -1.47 -3.67 21.81
N ILE A 114 -1.81 -2.80 20.85
CA ILE A 114 -0.92 -2.42 19.75
C ILE A 114 0.37 -1.82 20.32
N VAL A 115 0.26 -0.86 21.24
CA VAL A 115 1.39 -0.18 21.86
C VAL A 115 2.24 -1.19 22.64
N GLU A 116 1.63 -1.98 23.53
CA GLU A 116 2.34 -2.98 24.34
C GLU A 116 3.11 -3.96 23.45
N ILE A 117 2.45 -4.54 22.44
CA ILE A 117 3.07 -5.51 21.53
C ILE A 117 4.20 -4.87 20.72
N SER A 118 4.02 -3.64 20.23
CA SER A 118 5.04 -2.94 19.43
C SER A 118 6.29 -2.61 20.24
N LEU A 119 6.15 -2.32 21.54
CA LEU A 119 7.26 -1.99 22.43
C LEU A 119 8.03 -3.19 22.97
N GLN A 120 7.46 -4.40 22.97
CA GLN A 120 8.17 -5.62 23.42
C GLN A 120 9.58 -5.79 22.82
N PRO A 121 9.79 -5.76 21.48
CA PRO A 121 11.13 -5.84 20.91
C PRO A 121 11.98 -4.60 21.17
N TRP A 122 11.35 -3.43 21.35
CA TRP A 122 12.03 -2.20 21.70
C TRP A 122 12.70 -2.32 23.07
N GLU A 123 11.95 -2.74 24.09
CA GLU A 123 12.45 -2.94 25.45
C GLU A 123 13.54 -4.01 25.52
N ALA A 124 13.39 -5.09 24.75
CA ALA A 124 14.33 -6.20 24.78
C ALA A 124 15.65 -5.92 24.06
N PHE A 125 15.63 -5.18 22.94
CA PHE A 125 16.78 -5.12 22.01
C PHE A 125 17.16 -3.72 21.54
N HIS A 126 16.31 -2.71 21.78
CA HIS A 126 16.51 -1.32 21.32
C HIS A 126 16.91 -1.20 19.83
N PRO A 127 16.14 -1.80 18.89
CA PRO A 127 16.40 -1.69 17.45
C PRO A 127 16.25 -0.24 16.97
N ASP A 128 16.92 0.11 15.87
CA ASP A 128 16.85 1.46 15.28
C ASP A 128 15.50 1.78 14.63
N GLY A 129 14.61 0.78 14.52
CA GLY A 129 13.28 0.88 13.97
C GLY A 129 12.27 0.09 14.80
N VAL A 130 11.13 0.72 15.11
CA VAL A 130 10.00 0.09 15.79
C VAL A 130 8.80 0.16 14.85
N ILE A 131 8.39 -0.98 14.32
CA ILE A 131 7.20 -1.08 13.47
C ILE A 131 5.95 -1.27 14.32
N ILE A 132 4.90 -0.50 14.01
CA ILE A 132 3.59 -0.66 14.65
C ILE A 132 3.06 -2.09 14.45
N PHE A 133 2.47 -2.66 15.48
CA PHE A 133 1.74 -3.92 15.39
C PHE A 133 0.36 -3.68 14.78
N SER A 134 0.17 -4.11 13.53
CA SER A 134 -1.10 -4.01 12.82
C SER A 134 -1.15 -5.11 11.74
N ASP A 135 -2.13 -5.06 10.83
CA ASP A 135 -2.19 -5.91 9.63
C ASP A 135 -2.44 -5.07 8.37
N ILE A 136 -1.98 -5.56 7.22
CA ILE A 136 -2.19 -4.84 5.93
C ILE A 136 -3.68 -4.77 5.53
N LEU A 137 -4.53 -5.65 6.09
CA LEU A 137 -5.96 -5.70 5.83
C LEU A 137 -6.78 -4.85 6.81
N THR A 138 -6.18 -4.33 7.88
CA THR A 138 -6.83 -3.42 8.84
C THR A 138 -7.65 -2.29 8.19
N PRO A 139 -7.20 -1.61 7.11
CA PRO A 139 -8.00 -0.54 6.50
C PRO A 139 -9.19 -1.01 5.66
N LEU A 140 -9.34 -2.31 5.35
CA LEU A 140 -10.41 -2.80 4.46
C LEU A 140 -11.83 -2.33 4.87
N PRO A 141 -12.25 -2.43 6.14
CA PRO A 141 -13.59 -2.00 6.55
C PRO A 141 -13.80 -0.50 6.47
N ALA A 142 -12.72 0.29 6.46
CA ALA A 142 -12.76 1.74 6.35
C ALA A 142 -13.12 2.22 4.93
N PHE A 143 -13.04 1.36 3.91
CA PHE A 143 -13.47 1.66 2.55
C PHE A 143 -14.47 0.64 1.97
N GLY A 144 -15.16 -0.10 2.84
CA GLY A 144 -16.32 -0.90 2.47
C GLY A 144 -16.07 -2.39 2.22
N VAL A 145 -14.91 -2.92 2.60
CA VAL A 145 -14.62 -4.36 2.49
C VAL A 145 -14.53 -4.99 3.88
N GLN A 146 -15.52 -5.81 4.23
CA GLN A 146 -15.51 -6.53 5.51
C GLN A 146 -14.63 -7.77 5.44
N PHE A 147 -13.84 -7.98 6.49
CA PHE A 147 -13.02 -9.17 6.66
C PHE A 147 -13.00 -9.65 8.11
N ASP A 148 -12.64 -10.92 8.28
CA ASP A 148 -12.34 -11.50 9.58
C ASP A 148 -11.05 -12.32 9.51
N ILE A 149 -10.49 -12.69 10.65
CA ILE A 149 -9.32 -13.57 10.74
C ILE A 149 -9.71 -14.82 11.51
N GLU A 150 -9.74 -15.95 10.82
CA GLU A 150 -9.98 -17.24 11.43
C GLU A 150 -8.67 -17.96 11.78
N ASP A 151 -8.66 -18.70 12.90
CA ASP A 151 -7.45 -19.31 13.47
C ASP A 151 -6.66 -20.20 12.49
N VAL A 152 -7.37 -20.96 11.65
CA VAL A 152 -6.75 -21.94 10.73
C VAL A 152 -6.64 -21.39 9.31
N ARG A 153 -7.67 -20.68 8.83
CA ARG A 153 -7.74 -20.20 7.44
C ARG A 153 -7.04 -18.86 7.24
N GLY A 154 -6.81 -18.11 8.31
CA GLY A 154 -6.31 -16.75 8.26
C GLY A 154 -7.39 -15.75 7.80
N PRO A 155 -7.04 -14.71 7.05
CA PRO A 155 -8.00 -13.69 6.65
C PRO A 155 -9.06 -14.24 5.69
N VAL A 156 -10.32 -13.89 5.95
CA VAL A 156 -11.49 -14.25 5.16
C VAL A 156 -12.24 -12.97 4.77
N ILE A 157 -12.38 -12.73 3.46
CA ILE A 157 -13.17 -11.62 2.93
C ILE A 157 -14.60 -12.12 2.68
N GLN A 158 -15.57 -11.51 3.34
CA GLN A 158 -16.97 -11.97 3.30
C GLN A 158 -17.61 -11.80 1.92
N SER A 159 -17.27 -10.72 1.22
CA SER A 159 -17.82 -10.39 -0.10
C SER A 159 -16.70 -10.06 -1.09
N PRO A 160 -16.10 -11.08 -1.74
CA PRO A 160 -15.03 -10.86 -2.72
C PRO A 160 -15.50 -10.03 -3.93
N ILE A 161 -14.70 -9.06 -4.35
CA ILE A 161 -15.03 -8.17 -5.48
C ILE A 161 -14.50 -8.79 -6.78
N ARG A 162 -15.41 -9.16 -7.70
CA ARG A 162 -15.09 -9.80 -9.00
C ARG A 162 -15.88 -9.25 -10.18
N SER A 163 -16.70 -8.21 -9.95
CA SER A 163 -17.60 -7.63 -10.94
C SER A 163 -17.78 -6.13 -10.68
N GLU A 164 -18.35 -5.41 -11.65
CA GLU A 164 -18.70 -4.00 -11.49
C GLU A 164 -19.68 -3.76 -10.33
N GLU A 165 -20.62 -4.69 -10.10
CA GLU A 165 -21.53 -4.61 -8.96
C GLU A 165 -20.78 -4.63 -7.63
N GLY A 166 -19.76 -5.49 -7.52
CA GLY A 166 -18.93 -5.56 -6.31
C GLY A 166 -18.15 -4.27 -6.04
N LEU A 167 -17.82 -3.48 -7.07
CA LEU A 167 -17.15 -2.19 -6.87
C LEU A 167 -18.04 -1.16 -6.18
N LYS A 168 -19.38 -1.31 -6.25
CA LYS A 168 -20.32 -0.36 -5.64
C LYS A 168 -20.30 -0.38 -4.11
N SER A 169 -19.74 -1.42 -3.49
CA SER A 169 -19.55 -1.44 -2.04
C SER A 169 -18.41 -0.54 -1.57
N LEU A 170 -17.52 -0.13 -2.47
CA LEU A 170 -16.36 0.70 -2.16
C LEU A 170 -16.76 2.16 -1.97
N HIS A 171 -16.17 2.81 -0.98
CA HIS A 171 -16.35 4.23 -0.70
C HIS A 171 -15.02 4.85 -0.27
N SER A 172 -14.92 6.18 -0.23
CA SER A 172 -13.73 6.86 0.27
C SER A 172 -13.35 6.35 1.66
N ILE A 173 -12.05 6.29 1.95
CA ILE A 173 -11.57 5.75 3.22
C ILE A 173 -12.02 6.63 4.38
N ASP A 174 -12.66 6.01 5.35
CA ASP A 174 -13.10 6.62 6.59
C ASP A 174 -12.01 6.48 7.66
N LEU A 175 -11.16 7.51 7.78
CA LEU A 175 -10.02 7.53 8.69
C LEU A 175 -10.44 7.54 10.18
N GLU A 176 -11.67 7.91 10.51
CA GLU A 176 -12.16 7.88 11.90
C GLU A 176 -12.21 6.42 12.41
N LYS A 177 -12.55 5.47 11.54
CA LYS A 177 -12.49 4.03 11.85
C LYS A 177 -11.08 3.51 12.11
N LEU A 178 -10.05 4.30 11.81
CA LEU A 178 -8.65 3.94 11.96
C LEU A 178 -7.96 4.74 13.09
N GLN A 179 -8.75 5.41 13.94
CA GLN A 179 -8.25 6.24 15.04
C GLN A 179 -7.26 5.52 15.95
N PHE A 180 -7.51 4.24 16.25
CA PHE A 180 -6.62 3.40 17.08
C PHE A 180 -5.21 3.28 16.50
N VAL A 181 -5.04 3.32 15.18
CA VAL A 181 -3.72 3.33 14.53
C VAL A 181 -3.02 4.65 14.77
N GLY A 182 -3.73 5.76 14.59
CA GLY A 182 -3.16 7.09 14.81
C GLY A 182 -2.79 7.34 16.28
N ASP A 183 -3.65 6.93 17.21
CA ASP A 183 -3.36 6.98 18.65
C ASP A 183 -2.14 6.15 19.02
N SER A 184 -2.06 4.92 18.51
CA SER A 184 -0.92 4.03 18.74
C SER A 184 0.39 4.64 18.22
N LEU A 185 0.40 5.20 17.00
CA LEU A 185 1.59 5.85 16.44
C LEU A 185 2.05 7.05 17.27
N ARG A 186 1.11 7.87 17.78
CA ARG A 186 1.43 9.00 18.67
C ARG A 186 2.08 8.54 19.96
N ILE A 187 1.50 7.51 20.61
CA ILE A 187 2.03 6.96 21.86
C ILE A 187 3.42 6.35 21.60
N LEU A 188 3.56 5.50 20.59
CA LEU A 188 4.84 4.89 20.24
C LEU A 188 5.92 5.92 19.96
N ARG A 189 5.58 6.99 19.22
CA ARG A 189 6.50 8.09 18.92
C ARG A 189 7.02 8.77 20.19
N LYS A 190 6.16 8.92 21.21
CA LYS A 190 6.55 9.48 22.51
C LYS A 190 7.43 8.52 23.32
N GLU A 191 7.08 7.23 23.36
CA GLU A 191 7.78 6.22 24.15
C GLU A 191 9.20 5.94 23.63
N VAL A 192 9.40 5.88 22.30
CA VAL A 192 10.74 5.65 21.73
C VAL A 192 11.60 6.92 21.67
N GLY A 193 10.96 8.09 21.69
CA GLY A 193 11.63 9.38 21.54
C GLY A 193 12.44 9.49 20.25
N GLU A 194 13.67 10.02 20.36
CA GLU A 194 14.60 10.17 19.22
C GLU A 194 15.49 8.93 19.01
N GLN A 195 15.33 7.89 19.82
CA GLN A 195 16.26 6.75 19.84
C GLN A 195 16.02 5.78 18.67
N ALA A 196 14.78 5.67 18.19
CA ALA A 196 14.41 4.80 17.09
C ALA A 196 13.36 5.43 16.17
N ALA A 197 13.34 5.00 14.91
CA ALA A 197 12.30 5.40 13.98
C ALA A 197 11.04 4.54 14.18
N ILE A 198 9.91 5.20 14.45
CA ILE A 198 8.59 4.59 14.30
C ILE A 198 8.29 4.33 12.82
N LEU A 199 8.02 3.07 12.49
CA LEU A 199 7.68 2.60 11.15
C LEU A 199 6.18 2.31 11.09
N GLY A 200 5.47 3.03 10.24
CA GLY A 200 4.15 2.63 9.78
C GLY A 200 4.26 1.70 8.57
N PHE A 201 3.16 1.09 8.16
CA PHE A 201 3.16 0.26 6.97
C PHE A 201 1.76 0.13 6.35
N VAL A 202 1.76 -0.29 5.08
CA VAL A 202 0.56 -0.59 4.30
C VAL A 202 0.82 -1.77 3.36
N GLY A 203 -0.23 -2.43 2.88
CA GLY A 203 -0.12 -3.34 1.74
C GLY A 203 -0.12 -2.59 0.42
N ALA A 204 0.60 -3.09 -0.58
CA ALA A 204 0.53 -2.55 -1.94
C ALA A 204 -0.84 -2.82 -2.58
N PRO A 205 -1.33 -1.98 -3.51
CA PRO A 205 -2.65 -2.14 -4.14
C PRO A 205 -2.87 -3.53 -4.74
N TRP A 206 -1.89 -4.08 -5.47
CA TRP A 206 -1.96 -5.44 -6.01
C TRP A 206 -2.13 -6.52 -4.94
N THR A 207 -1.33 -6.42 -3.87
CA THR A 207 -1.37 -7.35 -2.75
C THR A 207 -2.72 -7.29 -2.04
N ILE A 208 -3.27 -6.10 -1.79
CA ILE A 208 -4.58 -5.93 -1.17
C ILE A 208 -5.70 -6.43 -2.09
N ALA A 209 -5.67 -6.08 -3.38
CA ALA A 209 -6.63 -6.57 -4.38
C ALA A 209 -6.65 -8.10 -4.45
N THR A 210 -5.48 -8.74 -4.32
CA THR A 210 -5.37 -10.21 -4.30
C THR A 210 -6.20 -10.80 -3.16
N TYR A 211 -6.11 -10.29 -1.94
CA TYR A 211 -6.94 -10.75 -0.82
C TYR A 211 -8.43 -10.54 -1.10
N ILE A 212 -8.81 -9.36 -1.58
CA ILE A 212 -10.20 -9.00 -1.88
C ILE A 212 -10.81 -9.92 -2.94
N VAL A 213 -10.11 -10.14 -4.05
CA VAL A 213 -10.60 -10.95 -5.17
C VAL A 213 -10.64 -12.44 -4.83
N GLU A 214 -9.60 -12.93 -4.17
CA GLU A 214 -9.49 -14.36 -3.85
C GLU A 214 -10.43 -14.77 -2.74
N GLY A 215 -10.68 -13.86 -1.79
CA GLY A 215 -11.49 -14.08 -0.61
C GLY A 215 -10.69 -14.43 0.64
N GLY A 216 -9.36 -14.39 0.57
CA GLY A 216 -8.46 -14.81 1.65
C GLY A 216 -7.09 -15.21 1.15
N THR A 217 -6.34 -15.96 1.97
CA THR A 217 -5.03 -16.47 1.58
C THR A 217 -5.16 -17.55 0.49
N THR A 218 -4.29 -17.49 -0.51
CA THR A 218 -4.20 -18.51 -1.57
C THR A 218 -2.75 -18.68 -2.02
N CYS A 219 -2.43 -19.84 -2.59
CA CYS A 219 -1.14 -20.11 -3.23
C CYS A 219 -1.21 -20.13 -4.77
N THR A 220 -2.41 -20.09 -5.35
CA THR A 220 -2.59 -20.19 -6.81
C THR A 220 -2.91 -18.84 -7.46
N TYR A 221 -3.55 -17.93 -6.73
CA TYR A 221 -3.93 -16.59 -7.20
C TYR A 221 -4.74 -16.63 -8.50
N THR A 222 -5.50 -17.71 -8.69
CA THR A 222 -6.14 -18.05 -9.97
C THR A 222 -7.18 -17.02 -10.37
N LYS A 223 -7.99 -16.52 -9.43
CA LYS A 223 -9.12 -15.63 -9.73
C LYS A 223 -8.62 -14.25 -10.12
N ILE A 224 -7.67 -13.69 -9.38
CA ILE A 224 -7.14 -12.36 -9.71
C ILE A 224 -6.34 -12.39 -11.02
N LYS A 225 -5.57 -13.45 -11.26
CA LYS A 225 -4.84 -13.63 -12.53
C LYS A 225 -5.79 -13.81 -13.71
N ASP A 226 -6.89 -14.54 -13.54
CA ASP A 226 -7.93 -14.65 -14.56
C ASP A 226 -8.56 -13.28 -14.87
N MET A 227 -8.87 -12.49 -13.85
CA MET A 227 -9.44 -11.13 -14.02
C MET A 227 -8.53 -10.18 -14.81
N CYS A 228 -7.20 -10.38 -14.82
CA CYS A 228 -6.29 -9.62 -15.68
C CYS A 228 -6.66 -9.75 -17.17
N HIS A 229 -7.29 -10.86 -17.57
CA HIS A 229 -7.70 -11.14 -18.94
C HIS A 229 -9.22 -11.02 -19.13
N THR A 230 -10.00 -11.50 -18.17
CA THR A 230 -11.47 -11.62 -18.30
C THR A 230 -12.22 -10.36 -17.87
N ALA A 231 -11.70 -9.61 -16.90
CA ALA A 231 -12.33 -8.40 -16.36
C ALA A 231 -11.32 -7.30 -16.03
N PRO A 232 -10.45 -6.89 -16.98
CA PRO A 232 -9.37 -5.94 -16.69
C PRO A 232 -9.90 -4.57 -16.24
N HIS A 233 -11.04 -4.12 -16.75
CA HIS A 233 -11.66 -2.85 -16.34
C HIS A 233 -12.05 -2.84 -14.85
N VAL A 234 -12.64 -3.94 -14.35
CA VAL A 234 -12.98 -4.10 -12.92
C VAL A 234 -11.73 -4.07 -12.06
N LEU A 235 -10.71 -4.83 -12.45
CA LEU A 235 -9.46 -4.93 -11.69
C LEU A 235 -8.72 -3.58 -11.65
N ARG A 236 -8.67 -2.84 -12.77
CA ARG A 236 -8.07 -1.50 -12.82
C ARG A 236 -8.82 -0.51 -11.92
N ALA A 237 -10.15 -0.57 -11.91
CA ALA A 237 -10.97 0.28 -11.05
C ALA A 237 -10.72 -0.02 -9.56
N LEU A 238 -10.66 -1.30 -9.18
CA LEU A 238 -10.29 -1.73 -7.83
C LEU A 238 -8.90 -1.23 -7.43
N LEU A 239 -7.89 -1.43 -8.28
CA LEU A 239 -6.51 -1.04 -8.00
C LEU A 239 -6.34 0.48 -7.87
N SER A 240 -7.00 1.28 -8.73
CA SER A 240 -6.96 2.75 -8.59
C SER A 240 -7.67 3.22 -7.32
N HIS A 241 -8.81 2.61 -6.96
CA HIS A 241 -9.47 2.91 -5.69
C HIS A 241 -8.57 2.62 -4.49
N LEU A 242 -7.94 1.43 -4.47
CA LEU A 242 -7.01 1.04 -3.40
C LEU A 242 -5.80 1.98 -3.33
N SER A 243 -5.25 2.41 -4.46
CA SER A 243 -4.11 3.33 -4.50
C SER A 243 -4.43 4.65 -3.81
N LYS A 244 -5.61 5.22 -4.08
CA LYS A 244 -6.08 6.46 -3.44
C LYS A 244 -6.31 6.28 -1.94
N ALA A 245 -7.03 5.24 -1.54
CA ALA A 245 -7.29 4.95 -0.13
C ALA A 245 -5.99 4.68 0.65
N ILE A 246 -5.05 3.95 0.06
CA ILE A 246 -3.73 3.70 0.65
C ILE A 246 -2.93 5.00 0.76
N ALA A 247 -2.94 5.86 -0.26
CA ALA A 247 -2.24 7.16 -0.19
C ALA A 247 -2.75 8.04 0.96
N GLU A 248 -4.08 8.16 1.10
CA GLU A 248 -4.70 8.89 2.23
C GLU A 248 -4.31 8.28 3.58
N TYR A 249 -4.30 6.94 3.67
CA TYR A 249 -3.91 6.25 4.89
C TYR A 249 -2.41 6.41 5.24
N ILE A 250 -1.54 6.45 4.23
CA ILE A 250 -0.11 6.75 4.41
C ILE A 250 0.08 8.14 5.01
N VAL A 251 -0.60 9.15 4.45
CA VAL A 251 -0.55 10.53 4.97
C VAL A 251 -1.03 10.55 6.42
N TYR A 252 -2.16 9.90 6.71
CA TYR A 252 -2.70 9.78 8.06
C TYR A 252 -1.70 9.17 9.06
N GLN A 253 -1.00 8.09 8.69
CA GLN A 253 0.02 7.49 9.56
C GLN A 253 1.21 8.43 9.81
N VAL A 254 1.66 9.15 8.77
CA VAL A 254 2.75 10.12 8.89
C VAL A 254 2.35 11.27 9.81
N GLU A 255 1.15 11.85 9.62
CA GLU A 255 0.61 12.90 10.48
C GLU A 255 0.40 12.44 11.93
N SER A 256 0.17 11.14 12.13
CA SER A 256 0.03 10.53 13.44
C SER A 256 1.37 10.18 14.12
N GLY A 257 2.50 10.33 13.44
CA GLY A 257 3.83 10.18 14.05
C GLY A 257 4.74 9.10 13.47
N ALA A 258 4.32 8.40 12.40
CA ALA A 258 5.22 7.52 11.66
C ALA A 258 6.36 8.33 11.01
N HIS A 259 7.61 7.89 11.18
CA HIS A 259 8.77 8.50 10.52
C HIS A 259 8.97 7.98 9.10
N CYS A 260 8.68 6.69 8.90
CA CYS A 260 8.86 5.98 7.65
C CYS A 260 7.65 5.07 7.44
N ILE A 261 7.28 4.86 6.19
CA ILE A 261 6.21 3.95 5.80
C ILE A 261 6.82 2.86 4.92
N GLN A 262 6.54 1.61 5.27
CA GLN A 262 6.88 0.46 4.44
C GLN A 262 5.66 -0.01 3.65
N ILE A 263 5.80 -0.16 2.32
CA ILE A 263 4.77 -0.72 1.45
C ILE A 263 5.09 -2.21 1.22
N PHE A 264 4.17 -3.10 1.57
CA PHE A 264 4.31 -4.54 1.39
C PHE A 264 3.62 -5.00 0.10
N ASP A 265 4.39 -5.19 -0.97
CA ASP A 265 3.93 -5.88 -2.20
C ASP A 265 4.23 -7.38 -2.16
N SER A 266 3.75 -8.05 -1.11
CA SER A 266 4.04 -9.46 -0.82
C SER A 266 3.64 -10.41 -1.95
N TRP A 267 2.58 -10.09 -2.70
CA TRP A 267 2.09 -10.90 -3.81
C TRP A 267 2.58 -10.42 -5.18
N GLY A 268 3.33 -9.31 -5.25
CA GLY A 268 3.91 -8.82 -6.50
C GLY A 268 4.86 -9.82 -7.15
N GLY A 269 5.59 -10.59 -6.34
CA GLY A 269 6.50 -11.65 -6.81
C GLY A 269 5.81 -12.84 -7.49
N GLN A 270 4.48 -12.90 -7.49
CA GLN A 270 3.69 -13.93 -8.19
C GLN A 270 3.40 -13.57 -9.65
N LEU A 271 3.76 -12.36 -10.07
CA LEU A 271 3.60 -11.84 -11.42
C LEU A 271 4.93 -11.94 -12.19
N PRO A 272 4.91 -12.38 -13.46
CA PRO A 272 6.02 -12.12 -14.37
C PRO A 272 6.30 -10.62 -14.49
N PRO A 273 7.54 -10.19 -14.79
CA PRO A 273 7.91 -8.77 -14.82
C PRO A 273 6.95 -7.87 -15.61
N HIS A 274 6.59 -8.27 -16.83
CA HIS A 274 5.65 -7.51 -17.67
C HIS A 274 4.24 -7.36 -17.08
N MET A 275 3.78 -8.34 -16.30
CA MET A 275 2.50 -8.23 -15.60
C MET A 275 2.63 -7.34 -14.36
N TRP A 276 3.75 -7.42 -13.63
CA TRP A 276 4.00 -6.55 -12.49
C TRP A 276 4.05 -5.07 -12.93
N ASP A 277 4.70 -4.78 -14.06
CA ASP A 277 4.74 -3.46 -14.70
C ASP A 277 3.35 -2.95 -15.12
N CYS A 278 2.38 -3.84 -15.33
CA CYS A 278 1.01 -3.47 -15.71
C CYS A 278 0.02 -3.40 -14.53
N TRP A 279 0.19 -4.24 -13.52
CA TRP A 279 -0.83 -4.53 -12.50
C TRP A 279 -0.42 -4.20 -11.07
N SER A 280 0.87 -3.99 -10.79
CA SER A 280 1.33 -3.58 -9.46
C SER A 280 2.06 -2.23 -9.51
N LYS A 281 3.13 -2.14 -10.32
CA LYS A 281 3.98 -0.95 -10.37
C LYS A 281 3.23 0.37 -10.56
N PRO A 282 2.32 0.52 -11.55
CA PRO A 282 1.69 1.81 -11.80
C PRO A 282 0.85 2.30 -10.62
N TYR A 283 0.27 1.37 -9.88
CA TYR A 283 -0.58 1.65 -8.72
C TYR A 283 0.24 1.97 -7.46
N ILE A 284 1.44 1.37 -7.33
CA ILE A 284 2.42 1.81 -6.34
C ILE A 284 2.92 3.21 -6.68
N ASP A 285 3.17 3.51 -7.95
CA ASP A 285 3.60 4.84 -8.39
C ASP A 285 2.48 5.89 -8.15
N GLU A 286 1.20 5.57 -8.43
CA GLU A 286 0.03 6.42 -8.20
C GLU A 286 -0.07 6.88 -6.73
N ILE A 287 0.28 6.02 -5.76
CA ILE A 287 0.30 6.38 -4.33
C ILE A 287 1.17 7.61 -4.06
N PHE A 288 2.29 7.75 -4.78
CA PHE A 288 3.21 8.87 -4.57
C PHE A 288 2.86 10.13 -5.38
N GLU A 289 1.99 9.98 -6.38
CA GLU A 289 1.54 11.06 -7.26
C GLU A 289 0.27 11.75 -6.75
N CYS A 290 -0.60 11.03 -6.00
CA CYS A 290 -1.75 11.60 -5.31
C CYS A 290 -1.28 12.67 -4.30
N ARG A 291 -1.41 13.95 -4.68
CA ARG A 291 -1.19 15.14 -3.85
C ARG A 291 -2.30 16.16 -4.06
#